data_AF-A0AAD9C728-F1
#
_entry.id   AF-A0AAD9C728-F1
#
_cell.length_a   1.000
_cell.length_b   1.000
_cell.length_c   1.000
_cell.angle_alpha   90.00
_cell.angle_beta   90.00
_cell.angle_gamma   90.00
#
_symmetry.space_group_name_H-M   'P 1'
#
loop_
_entity.id
_entity.type
_entity.pdbx_description
1 polymer ?
#
loop_
_entity_poly.entity_id
_entity_poly.type
_entity_poly.pdbx_seq_one_letter_code
_entity_poly.pdbx_strand_id
1 'polypeptide(L)'
;MSVCGRDCFKASALQKHLRIHSGEKPFQCPTCKKSFTQQVHMKEHQRTHSGERPYKCSTCSKSFAFSSAMRRHERQHSGVRFQCKFCSKSFSRAPELTYHMKMHSEARPFFCQICKKDLSGARFFHKHMKKHEATN
;
A
#
# COMPACT_ATOMS: atom_id res chain seq x y z
N MET A 1 29.78 7.71 -0.38
CA MET A 1 28.72 6.69 -0.29
C MET A 1 27.40 7.27 -0.81
N SER A 2 27.19 7.21 -2.12
CA SER A 2 26.00 7.64 -2.84
C SER A 2 25.21 6.41 -3.29
N VAL A 3 24.53 5.75 -2.35
CA VAL A 3 23.88 4.45 -2.61
C VAL A 3 22.69 4.56 -3.59
N CYS A 4 22.11 5.76 -3.79
CA CYS A 4 20.98 5.94 -4.71
C CYS A 4 20.86 7.32 -5.39
N GLY A 5 21.97 8.04 -5.58
CA GLY A 5 21.99 9.29 -6.39
C GLY A 5 21.04 10.41 -5.93
N ARG A 6 20.58 10.38 -4.68
CA ARG A 6 19.64 11.36 -4.13
C ARG A 6 20.39 12.52 -3.48
N ASP A 7 20.26 13.71 -4.05
CA ASP A 7 20.89 14.91 -3.48
C ASP A 7 20.19 15.32 -2.17
N CYS A 8 20.95 15.25 -1.07
CA CYS A 8 20.50 15.66 0.25
C CYS A 8 21.31 16.87 0.70
N PHE A 9 20.76 18.07 0.57
CA PHE A 9 21.45 19.33 0.88
C PHE A 9 21.66 19.61 2.38
N LYS A 10 21.13 18.75 3.27
CA LYS A 10 21.28 18.87 4.74
C LYS A 10 21.83 17.58 5.33
N ALA A 11 22.86 17.69 6.18
CA ALA A 11 23.48 16.54 6.84
C ALA A 11 22.48 15.69 7.65
N SER A 12 21.55 16.34 8.38
CA SER A 12 20.51 15.63 9.15
C SER A 12 19.49 14.91 8.25
N ALA A 13 19.24 15.41 7.05
CA ALA A 13 18.39 14.74 6.06
C ALA A 13 19.13 13.55 5.44
N LEU A 14 20.43 13.70 5.16
CA LEU A 14 21.27 12.62 4.66
C LEU A 14 21.34 11.46 5.67
N GLN A 15 21.58 11.74 6.96
CA GLN A 15 21.60 10.72 8.00
C GLN A 15 20.28 9.94 8.11
N LYS A 16 19.13 10.64 8.07
CA LYS A 16 17.81 9.99 8.03
C LYS A 16 17.61 9.17 6.76
N HIS A 17 18.14 9.61 5.63
CA HIS A 17 18.06 8.90 4.36
C HIS A 17 18.89 7.61 4.38
N LEU A 18 20.11 7.66 4.92
CA LEU A 18 21.01 6.50 5.01
C LEU A 18 20.38 5.33 5.79
N ARG A 19 19.49 5.59 6.74
CA ARG A 19 18.73 4.54 7.46
C ARG A 19 17.87 3.66 6.55
N ILE A 20 17.50 4.14 5.36
CA ILE A 20 16.77 3.34 4.38
C ILE A 20 17.67 2.24 3.81
N HIS A 21 18.96 2.53 3.63
CA HIS A 21 19.95 1.60 3.09
C HIS A 21 20.50 0.66 4.17
N SER A 22 20.77 1.18 5.37
CA SER A 22 21.28 0.35 6.48
C SER A 22 20.19 -0.50 7.14
N GLY A 23 18.91 -0.19 6.91
CA GLY A 23 17.79 -0.84 7.59
C GLY A 23 17.64 -0.44 9.07
N GLU A 24 18.44 0.51 9.55
CA GLU A 24 18.42 0.98 10.94
C GLU A 24 17.05 1.58 11.30
N LYS A 25 16.43 1.04 12.35
CA LYS A 25 15.11 1.45 12.84
C LYS A 25 15.20 1.77 14.34
N PRO A 26 15.75 2.92 14.71
CA PRO A 26 16.07 3.22 16.11
C PRO A 26 14.82 3.49 16.97
N PHE A 27 13.65 3.71 16.37
CA PHE A 27 12.44 4.06 17.12
C PHE A 27 11.52 2.86 17.25
N GLN A 28 11.47 2.27 18.44
CA GLN A 28 10.63 1.11 18.73
C GLN A 28 9.29 1.51 19.35
N CYS A 29 8.21 0.88 18.90
CA CYS A 29 6.91 0.97 19.54
C CYS A 29 6.96 0.26 20.92
N PRO A 30 6.58 0.93 22.01
CA PRO A 30 6.61 0.32 23.34
C PRO A 30 5.60 -0.84 23.48
N THR A 31 4.47 -0.77 22.76
CA THR A 31 3.36 -1.73 22.85
C THR A 31 3.61 -3.03 22.09
N CYS A 32 4.01 -2.95 20.81
CA CYS A 32 4.16 -4.14 19.96
C CYS A 32 5.61 -4.41 19.52
N LYS A 33 6.58 -3.65 20.05
CA LYS A 33 8.01 -3.78 19.74
C LYS A 33 8.40 -3.60 18.27
N LYS A 34 7.46 -3.16 17.41
CA LYS A 34 7.72 -2.83 16.01
C LYS A 34 8.61 -1.59 15.89
N SER A 35 9.65 -1.66 15.05
CA SER A 35 10.62 -0.58 14.90
C SER A 35 10.43 0.25 13.63
N PHE A 36 10.78 1.54 13.72
CA PHE A 36 10.61 2.56 12.68
C PHE A 36 11.92 3.35 12.48
N THR A 37 12.13 3.82 11.25
CA THR A 37 13.30 4.64 10.87
C THR A 37 13.22 6.08 11.40
N GLN A 38 12.01 6.55 11.72
CA GLN A 38 11.73 7.90 12.20
C GLN A 38 10.73 7.90 13.36
N GLN A 39 10.94 8.80 14.33
CA GLN A 39 10.11 8.93 15.52
C GLN A 39 8.66 9.31 15.19
N VAL A 40 8.46 10.19 14.20
CA VAL A 40 7.12 10.62 13.76
C VAL A 40 6.27 9.45 13.29
N HIS A 41 6.85 8.51 12.55
CA HIS A 41 6.15 7.31 12.08
C HIS A 41 5.82 6.35 13.22
N MET A 42 6.70 6.22 14.22
CA MET A 42 6.43 5.44 15.42
C MET A 42 5.27 6.05 16.23
N LYS A 43 5.27 7.37 16.45
CA LYS A 43 4.17 8.08 17.12
C LYS A 43 2.86 7.95 16.37
N GLU A 44 2.87 8.10 15.05
CA GLU A 44 1.67 7.93 14.23
C GLU A 44 1.17 6.48 14.29
N HIS A 45 2.07 5.50 14.29
CA HIS A 45 1.73 4.09 14.48
C HIS A 45 1.09 3.82 15.85
N GLN A 46 1.48 4.50 16.93
CA GLN A 46 0.83 4.31 18.24
C GLN A 46 -0.68 4.57 18.20
N ARG A 47 -1.17 5.38 17.26
CA ARG A 47 -2.62 5.59 17.04
C ARG A 47 -3.36 4.32 16.62
N THR A 48 -2.65 3.33 16.06
CA THR A 48 -3.26 2.02 15.75
C THR A 48 -3.52 1.19 17.01
N HIS A 49 -2.88 1.51 18.13
CA HIS A 49 -3.14 0.88 19.43
C HIS A 49 -4.19 1.66 20.23
N SER A 50 -4.10 2.99 20.26
CA SER A 50 -5.05 3.82 21.03
C SER A 50 -6.41 3.99 20.34
N GLY A 51 -6.48 3.76 19.02
CA GLY A 51 -7.69 4.02 18.24
C GLY A 51 -7.92 5.50 17.93
N GLU A 52 -6.98 6.39 18.27
CA GLU A 52 -7.07 7.82 18.02
C GLU A 52 -7.22 8.12 16.52
N ARG A 53 -8.23 8.93 16.18
CA ARG A 53 -8.56 9.30 14.80
C ARG A 53 -8.70 10.82 14.66
N PRO A 54 -7.58 11.56 14.69
CA PRO A 54 -7.62 13.03 14.73
C PRO A 54 -8.05 13.65 13.39
N TYR A 55 -7.95 12.91 12.28
CA TYR A 55 -8.24 13.46 10.95
C TYR A 55 -9.68 13.17 10.54
N LYS A 56 -10.55 14.18 10.64
CA LYS A 56 -11.96 14.09 10.24
C LYS A 56 -12.13 14.45 8.77
N CYS A 57 -13.01 13.73 8.07
CA CYS A 57 -13.42 14.11 6.73
C CYS A 57 -14.32 15.35 6.79
N SER A 58 -14.12 16.27 5.85
CA SER A 58 -14.93 17.49 5.73
C SER A 58 -16.35 17.23 5.20
N THR A 59 -16.52 16.17 4.40
CA THR A 59 -17.79 15.86 3.72
C THR A 59 -18.66 14.85 4.48
N CYS A 60 -18.09 14.06 5.39
CA CYS A 60 -18.84 13.05 6.14
C CYS A 60 -18.25 12.84 7.55
N SER A 61 -18.99 12.17 8.44
CA SER A 61 -18.59 11.97 9.84
C SER A 61 -17.45 10.95 10.05
N LYS A 62 -16.77 10.50 8.99
CA LYS A 62 -15.68 9.51 9.10
C LYS A 62 -14.38 10.18 9.56
N SER A 63 -13.69 9.50 10.48
CA SER A 63 -12.40 9.94 11.03
C SER A 63 -11.32 8.88 10.81
N PHE A 64 -10.08 9.33 10.65
CA PHE A 64 -8.92 8.50 10.29
C PHE A 64 -7.73 8.76 11.22
N ALA A 65 -6.91 7.73 11.43
CA ALA A 65 -5.69 7.82 12.24
C ALA A 65 -4.52 8.51 11.51
N PHE A 66 -4.56 8.56 10.17
CA PHE A 66 -3.52 9.06 9.29
C PHE A 66 -4.08 10.13 8.33
N SER A 67 -3.36 11.23 8.13
CA SER A 67 -3.81 12.32 7.24
C SER A 67 -3.90 11.86 5.79
N SER A 68 -2.94 11.02 5.37
CA SER A 68 -2.90 10.41 4.05
C SER A 68 -4.12 9.49 3.79
N ALA A 69 -4.60 8.79 4.81
CA ALA A 69 -5.78 7.95 4.72
C ALA A 69 -7.06 8.80 4.55
N MET A 70 -7.18 9.88 5.32
CA MET A 70 -8.28 10.85 5.19
C MET A 70 -8.29 11.51 3.80
N ARG A 71 -7.15 12.06 3.35
CA ARG A 71 -7.05 12.69 2.02
C ARG A 71 -7.31 11.70 0.88
N ARG A 72 -6.98 10.42 1.06
CA ARG A 72 -7.35 9.37 0.09
C ARG A 72 -8.85 9.10 0.11
N HIS A 73 -9.48 9.10 1.27
CA HIS A 73 -10.92 8.94 1.40
C HIS A 73 -11.68 10.11 0.78
N GLU A 74 -11.23 11.35 0.94
CA GLU A 74 -11.90 12.52 0.36
C GLU A 74 -12.00 12.49 -1.17
N ARG A 75 -11.07 11.80 -1.87
CA ARG A 75 -11.19 11.57 -3.32
C ARG A 75 -12.42 10.75 -3.71
N GLN A 76 -13.01 10.01 -2.77
CA GLN A 76 -14.25 9.30 -3.02
C GLN A 76 -15.44 10.27 -3.15
N HIS A 77 -15.36 11.43 -2.49
CA HIS A 77 -16.37 12.48 -2.58
C HIS A 77 -16.17 13.38 -3.79
N SER A 78 -14.94 13.48 -4.32
CA SER A 78 -14.64 14.34 -5.46
C SER A 78 -15.18 13.82 -6.81
N GLY A 79 -15.74 12.60 -6.86
CA GLY A 79 -16.26 12.00 -8.08
C GLY A 79 -15.22 11.64 -9.16
N VAL A 80 -13.94 11.91 -8.91
CA VAL A 80 -12.85 11.65 -9.88
C VAL A 80 -12.61 10.15 -9.96
N ARG A 81 -12.70 9.59 -11.17
CA ARG A 81 -12.50 8.17 -11.43
C ARG A 81 -11.45 7.93 -12.51
N PHE A 82 -10.67 6.88 -12.32
CA PHE A 82 -9.69 6.39 -13.28
C PHE A 82 -10.34 5.32 -14.15
N GLN A 83 -10.54 5.63 -15.43
CA GLN A 83 -11.25 4.76 -16.36
C GLN A 83 -10.31 3.74 -17.01
N CYS A 84 -10.79 2.53 -17.24
CA CYS A 84 -10.08 1.55 -18.03
C CYS A 84 -10.30 1.82 -19.52
N LYS A 85 -9.21 1.81 -20.30
CA LYS A 85 -9.27 2.01 -21.76
C LYS A 85 -9.72 0.79 -22.54
N PHE A 86 -9.73 -0.40 -21.91
CA PHE A 86 -10.07 -1.67 -22.57
C PHE A 86 -11.46 -2.20 -22.16
N CYS A 87 -12.10 -1.62 -21.14
CA CYS A 87 -13.45 -2.01 -20.71
C CYS A 87 -14.11 -0.89 -19.91
N SER A 88 -15.42 -1.00 -19.68
CA SER A 88 -16.22 0.04 -19.01
C SER A 88 -15.98 0.19 -17.49
N LYS A 89 -14.94 -0.45 -16.93
CA LYS A 89 -14.64 -0.38 -15.50
C LYS A 89 -13.93 0.92 -15.14
N SER A 90 -14.32 1.52 -14.02
CA SER A 90 -13.73 2.75 -13.49
C SER A 90 -13.39 2.60 -12.00
N PHE A 91 -12.30 3.21 -11.58
CA PHE A 91 -11.69 3.01 -10.27
C PHE A 91 -11.53 4.32 -9.51
N SER A 92 -11.53 4.25 -8.17
CA SER A 92 -11.36 5.43 -7.31
C SER A 92 -9.89 5.83 -7.14
N ARG A 93 -8.95 4.92 -7.42
CA ARG A 93 -7.51 5.14 -7.22
C ARG A 93 -6.68 4.62 -8.40
N ALA A 94 -5.64 5.34 -8.77
CA ALA A 94 -4.73 4.95 -9.85
C ALA A 94 -4.11 3.54 -9.66
N PRO A 95 -3.62 3.13 -8.48
CA PRO A 95 -3.07 1.77 -8.31
C PRO A 95 -4.11 0.66 -8.53
N GLU A 96 -5.40 0.93 -8.29
CA GLU A 96 -6.46 -0.05 -8.60
C GLU A 96 -6.58 -0.25 -10.10
N LEU A 97 -6.55 0.84 -10.88
CA LEU A 97 -6.55 0.79 -12.34
C LEU A 97 -5.28 0.09 -12.86
N THR A 98 -4.09 0.47 -12.38
CA THR A 98 -2.82 -0.16 -12.77
C THR A 98 -2.83 -1.66 -12.52
N TYR A 99 -3.35 -2.09 -11.36
CA TYR A 99 -3.50 -3.51 -11.07
C TYR A 99 -4.53 -4.18 -11.98
N HIS A 100 -5.68 -3.54 -12.21
CA HIS A 100 -6.70 -4.02 -13.12
C HIS A 100 -6.17 -4.21 -14.55
N MET A 101 -5.31 -3.31 -15.03
CA MET A 101 -4.71 -3.38 -16.36
C MET A 101 -3.91 -4.67 -16.60
N LYS A 102 -3.36 -5.29 -15.54
CA LYS A 102 -2.69 -6.60 -15.64
C LYS A 102 -3.63 -7.73 -16.04
N MET A 103 -4.94 -7.53 -15.94
CA MET A 103 -5.92 -8.51 -16.44
C MET A 103 -6.12 -8.44 -17.95
N HIS A 104 -5.79 -7.30 -18.56
CA HIS A 104 -5.81 -7.10 -20.01
C HIS A 104 -4.45 -7.40 -20.64
N SER A 105 -3.42 -7.71 -19.84
CA SER A 105 -2.16 -8.19 -20.39
C SER A 105 -2.26 -9.68 -20.72
N GLU A 106 -1.76 -10.05 -21.90
CA GLU A 106 -1.69 -11.45 -22.35
C GLU A 106 -0.71 -12.29 -21.49
N ALA A 107 0.19 -11.64 -20.75
CA ALA A 107 1.09 -12.29 -19.83
C ALA A 107 0.31 -13.02 -18.72
N ARG A 108 0.40 -14.35 -18.71
CA ARG A 108 -0.12 -15.22 -17.65
C ARG A 108 1.01 -15.95 -16.93
N PRO A 109 1.80 -15.23 -16.10
CA PRO A 109 3.00 -15.78 -15.51
C PRO A 109 2.74 -16.76 -14.35
N PHE A 110 1.47 -17.03 -14.00
CA PHE A 110 1.12 -17.91 -12.88
C PHE A 110 0.43 -19.19 -13.36
N PHE A 111 1.18 -20.30 -13.36
CA PHE A 111 0.71 -21.61 -13.80
C PHE A 111 0.26 -22.50 -12.63
N CYS A 112 -0.96 -23.02 -12.71
CA CYS A 112 -1.51 -23.97 -11.76
C CYS A 112 -1.06 -25.40 -12.08
N GLN A 113 -0.28 -26.02 -11.20
CA GLN A 113 0.19 -27.40 -11.38
C GLN A 113 -0.93 -28.44 -11.20
N ILE A 114 -1.99 -28.13 -10.45
CA ILE A 114 -3.09 -29.06 -10.14
C ILE A 114 -4.03 -29.23 -11.35
N CYS A 115 -4.43 -28.12 -11.97
CA CYS A 115 -5.42 -28.12 -13.06
C CYS A 115 -4.90 -27.51 -14.37
N LYS A 116 -3.58 -27.28 -14.47
CA LYS A 116 -2.86 -26.78 -15.66
C LYS A 116 -3.40 -25.47 -16.25
N LYS A 117 -3.90 -24.57 -15.39
CA LYS A 117 -4.47 -23.28 -15.80
C LYS A 117 -3.49 -22.12 -15.60
N ASP A 118 -3.33 -21.30 -16.63
CA ASP A 118 -2.57 -20.05 -16.56
C ASP A 118 -3.42 -18.86 -16.09
N LEU A 119 -2.89 -18.09 -15.15
CA LEU A 119 -3.53 -16.91 -14.57
C LEU A 119 -2.68 -15.64 -14.74
N SER A 120 -3.34 -14.51 -14.99
CA SER A 120 -2.71 -13.20 -15.25
C SER A 120 -2.29 -12.43 -13.99
N GLY A 121 -2.45 -13.00 -12.78
CA GLY A 121 -2.01 -12.31 -11.56
C GLY A 121 -1.95 -13.17 -10.29
N ALA A 122 -0.97 -12.88 -9.42
CA ALA A 122 -0.67 -13.61 -8.19
C ALA A 122 -1.87 -13.75 -7.24
N ARG A 123 -2.69 -12.69 -7.09
CA ARG A 123 -3.88 -12.73 -6.24
C ARG A 123 -4.95 -13.69 -6.78
N PHE A 124 -5.13 -13.72 -8.09
CA PHE A 124 -6.06 -14.64 -8.75
C PHE A 124 -5.56 -16.07 -8.62
N PHE A 125 -4.25 -16.28 -8.79
CA PHE A 125 -3.61 -17.56 -8.56
C PHE A 125 -3.81 -18.04 -7.11
N HIS A 126 -3.51 -17.20 -6.11
CA HIS A 126 -3.71 -17.54 -4.70
C HIS A 126 -5.19 -17.84 -4.37
N LYS A 127 -6.14 -17.04 -4.87
CA LYS A 127 -7.58 -17.32 -4.71
C LYS A 127 -8.01 -18.60 -5.42
N HIS A 128 -7.39 -18.93 -6.55
CA HIS A 128 -7.62 -20.16 -7.28
C HIS A 128 -7.07 -21.38 -6.54
N MET A 129 -5.86 -21.31 -5.98
CA MET A 129 -5.26 -22.36 -5.16
C MET A 129 -6.13 -22.73 -3.94
N LYS A 130 -6.67 -21.71 -3.25
CA LYS A 130 -7.61 -21.93 -2.13
C LYS A 130 -8.88 -22.70 -2.50
N LYS A 131 -9.28 -22.71 -3.77
CA LYS A 131 -10.43 -23.52 -4.20
C LYS A 131 -10.09 -25.00 -4.24
N HIS A 132 -8.85 -25.36 -4.59
CA HIS A 132 -8.40 -26.76 -4.59
C HIS A 132 -8.29 -27.30 -3.17
N GLU A 133 -7.86 -26.46 -2.22
CA GLU A 133 -7.79 -26.79 -0.78
C GLU A 133 -9.17 -27.03 -0.15
N ALA A 134 -10.23 -26.43 -0.70
CA ALA A 134 -11.60 -26.57 -0.19
C ALA A 134 -12.38 -27.73 -0.86
N THR A 135 -11.77 -28.42 -1.83
CA THR A 135 -12.36 -29.53 -2.58
C THR A 135 -11.67 -30.88 -2.28
N ASN A 136 -10.89 -30.94 -1.20
CA ASN A 136 -10.26 -32.14 -0.64
C ASN A 136 -10.65 -32.24 0.84
#